data_AF-X1NBS1-F1
#
_entry.id   AF-X1NBS1-F1
#
_cell.length_a   1.000
_cell.length_b   1.000
_cell.length_c   1.000
_cell.angle_alpha   90.00
_cell.angle_beta   90.00
_cell.angle_gamma   90.00
#
_symmetry.space_group_name_H-M   'P 1'
#
loop_
_entity.id
_entity.type
_entity.pdbx_description
1 polymer ?
#
loop_
_entity_poly.entity_id
_entity_poly.type
_entity_poly.pdbx_seq_one_letter_code
_entity_poly.pdbx_strand_id
1 'polypeptide(L)'
;AKKYLRVHIIGGGGAASPVMNLLHSSGYTVSCGVINTLDTDLDTAQMLKIPYVTEAPFSPISFVSQNKNIEFIKSSDVIILPAVEFGFGNFSNLVSVKEAISSGKKVIVIDEKNIRERDHTGGKAEELYRRIIRDGAIVVKSENQVLRRL
;
A
#
# COMPACT_ATOMS: atom_id res chain seq x y z
N ALA A 1 11.44 -3.22 21.01
CA ALA A 1 10.01 -3.41 20.65
C ALA A 1 9.72 -3.28 19.14
N LYS A 2 10.26 -2.27 18.41
CA LYS A 2 9.92 -2.00 17.00
C LYS A 2 10.15 -3.14 15.98
N LYS A 3 11.13 -4.03 16.22
CA LYS A 3 11.47 -5.13 15.30
C LYS A 3 10.35 -6.16 15.05
N TYR A 4 9.36 -6.26 15.92
CA TYR A 4 8.31 -7.29 15.82
C TYR A 4 7.07 -6.84 15.06
N LEU A 5 6.87 -5.53 14.83
CA LEU A 5 5.71 -5.04 14.10
C LEU A 5 5.95 -5.20 12.60
N ARG A 6 5.13 -6.02 11.95
CA ARG A 6 5.16 -6.27 10.51
C ARG A 6 4.24 -5.30 9.81
N VAL A 7 4.82 -4.49 8.92
CA VAL A 7 4.11 -3.48 8.17
C VAL A 7 4.13 -3.85 6.70
N HIS A 8 2.95 -3.89 6.08
CA HIS A 8 2.80 -4.10 4.66
C HIS A 8 2.39 -2.81 3.98
N ILE A 9 3.10 -2.43 2.93
CA ILE A 9 2.87 -1.20 2.18
C ILE A 9 2.28 -1.58 0.82
N ILE A 10 1.20 -0.94 0.42
CA ILE A 10 0.65 -1.09 -0.93
C ILE A 10 1.51 -0.31 -1.92
N GLY A 11 2.00 -1.00 -2.95
CA GLY A 11 2.86 -0.44 -3.99
C GLY A 11 2.10 0.27 -5.11
N GLY A 12 2.82 1.14 -5.83
CA GLY A 12 2.40 1.70 -7.11
C GLY A 12 2.79 3.17 -7.31
N GLY A 13 3.34 3.46 -8.49
CA GLY A 13 3.64 4.81 -8.96
C GLY A 13 4.74 5.52 -8.18
N GLY A 14 5.68 4.79 -7.56
CA GLY A 14 6.74 5.34 -6.73
C GLY A 14 6.29 5.82 -5.34
N ALA A 15 5.00 5.73 -5.02
CA ALA A 15 4.45 6.28 -3.79
C ALA A 15 4.81 5.46 -2.54
N ALA A 16 5.18 4.18 -2.69
CA ALA A 16 5.58 3.37 -1.55
C ALA A 16 7.04 3.64 -1.13
N SER A 17 7.89 4.11 -2.03
CA SER A 17 9.34 4.28 -1.81
C SER A 17 9.70 5.14 -0.60
N PRO A 18 9.11 6.34 -0.41
CA PRO A 18 9.39 7.14 0.78
C PRO A 18 8.98 6.43 2.08
N VAL A 19 7.85 5.72 2.07
CA VAL A 19 7.33 4.97 3.23
C VAL A 19 8.23 3.78 3.55
N MET A 20 8.67 3.02 2.54
CA MET A 20 9.60 1.90 2.69
C MET A 20 10.90 2.35 3.37
N ASN A 21 11.51 3.43 2.87
CA ASN A 21 12.73 4.00 3.45
C ASN A 21 12.54 4.45 4.90
N LEU A 22 11.44 5.19 5.18
CA LEU A 22 11.13 5.68 6.52
C LEU A 22 10.98 4.54 7.54
N LEU A 23 10.23 3.50 7.20
CA LEU A 23 9.95 2.39 8.10
C LEU A 23 11.15 1.46 8.26
N HIS A 24 11.86 1.17 7.16
CA HIS A 24 13.05 0.34 7.21
C HIS A 24 14.15 0.99 8.05
N SER A 25 14.44 2.28 7.83
CA SER A 25 15.42 3.05 8.65
C SER A 25 15.01 3.18 10.12
N SER A 26 13.70 3.12 10.41
CA SER A 26 13.15 3.13 11.77
C SER A 26 13.15 1.74 12.44
N GLY A 27 13.62 0.69 11.76
CA GLY A 27 13.79 -0.66 12.29
C GLY A 27 12.54 -1.54 12.32
N TYR A 28 11.53 -1.23 11.48
CA TYR A 28 10.33 -2.06 11.32
C TYR A 28 10.57 -3.20 10.32
N THR A 29 9.80 -4.29 10.45
CA THR A 29 9.78 -5.36 9.45
C THR A 29 8.80 -4.98 8.34
N VAL A 30 9.31 -4.70 7.15
CA VAL A 30 8.52 -4.14 6.04
C VAL A 30 8.37 -5.16 4.92
N SER A 31 7.20 -5.20 4.29
CA SER A 31 6.98 -5.82 2.98
C SER A 31 6.21 -4.86 2.07
N CYS A 32 6.31 -5.06 0.77
CA CYS A 32 5.57 -4.27 -0.22
C CYS A 32 4.63 -5.15 -1.05
N GLY A 33 3.49 -4.60 -1.43
CA GLY A 33 2.47 -5.24 -2.24
C GLY A 33 2.88 -5.35 -3.71
N VAL A 34 1.89 -5.39 -4.59
CA VAL A 34 2.14 -5.53 -6.03
C VAL A 34 2.74 -4.23 -6.60
N ILE A 35 3.92 -4.35 -7.17
CA ILE A 35 4.68 -3.28 -7.81
C ILE A 35 4.97 -3.67 -9.27
N ASN A 36 4.89 -2.71 -10.19
CA ASN A 36 5.28 -2.93 -11.59
C ASN A 36 6.83 -3.00 -11.71
N THR A 37 7.36 -3.87 -12.57
CA THR A 37 8.82 -3.97 -12.78
C THR A 37 9.52 -2.72 -13.33
N LEU A 38 8.78 -1.70 -13.79
CA LEU A 38 9.32 -0.38 -14.19
C LEU A 38 9.08 0.72 -13.15
N ASP A 39 8.61 0.34 -11.96
CA ASP A 39 8.27 1.27 -10.88
C ASP A 39 9.48 1.52 -9.97
N THR A 40 9.70 2.77 -9.58
CA THR A 40 10.74 3.14 -8.60
C THR A 40 10.55 2.44 -7.25
N ASP A 41 9.32 2.01 -6.93
CA ASP A 41 9.04 1.18 -5.77
C ASP A 41 9.79 -0.17 -5.82
N LEU A 42 10.04 -0.75 -7.00
CA LEU A 42 10.79 -2.00 -7.12
C LEU A 42 12.26 -1.80 -6.76
N ASP A 43 12.89 -0.75 -7.31
CA ASP A 43 14.29 -0.43 -7.04
C ASP A 43 14.52 -0.22 -5.54
N THR A 44 13.61 0.51 -4.89
CA THR A 44 13.65 0.73 -3.44
C THR A 44 13.48 -0.58 -2.67
N ALA A 45 12.51 -1.41 -3.03
CA ALA A 45 12.28 -2.69 -2.34
C ALA A 45 13.49 -3.64 -2.45
N GLN A 46 14.14 -3.68 -3.61
CA GLN A 46 15.35 -4.45 -3.85
C GLN A 46 16.55 -3.92 -3.05
N MET A 47 16.76 -2.59 -3.07
CA MET A 47 17.84 -1.95 -2.32
C MET A 47 17.73 -2.21 -0.82
N LEU A 48 16.51 -2.14 -0.28
CA LEU A 48 16.22 -2.39 1.14
C LEU A 48 16.14 -3.90 1.46
N LYS A 49 16.21 -4.78 0.46
CA LYS A 49 16.09 -6.24 0.60
C LYS A 49 14.84 -6.68 1.36
N ILE A 50 13.72 -6.00 1.11
CA ILE A 50 12.43 -6.35 1.72
C ILE A 50 11.65 -7.32 0.81
N PRO A 51 10.74 -8.15 1.36
CA PRO A 51 9.83 -8.94 0.54
C PRO A 51 8.88 -8.04 -0.26
N TYR A 52 8.61 -8.39 -1.51
CA TYR A 52 7.70 -7.67 -2.40
C TYR A 52 6.96 -8.61 -3.36
N VAL A 53 5.91 -8.11 -4.01
CA VAL A 53 5.22 -8.78 -5.13
C VAL A 53 5.43 -7.95 -6.39
N THR A 54 5.76 -8.58 -7.51
CA THR A 54 5.90 -7.88 -8.81
C THR A 54 4.84 -8.28 -9.81
N GLU A 55 4.55 -7.36 -10.74
CA GLU A 55 3.74 -7.61 -11.92
C GLU A 55 4.40 -7.00 -13.17
N ALA A 56 4.09 -7.54 -14.35
CA ALA A 56 4.54 -7.00 -15.62
C ALA A 56 4.04 -5.55 -15.85
N PRO A 57 4.81 -4.71 -16.56
CA PRO A 57 4.41 -3.35 -16.83
C PRO A 57 3.18 -3.27 -17.71
N PHE A 58 2.36 -2.24 -17.45
CA PHE A 58 1.13 -1.94 -18.20
C PHE A 58 0.10 -3.08 -18.24
N SER A 59 0.29 -4.11 -17.41
CA SER A 59 -0.62 -5.23 -17.28
C SER A 59 -1.48 -5.06 -16.03
N PRO A 60 -2.75 -5.51 -16.06
CA PRO A 60 -3.53 -5.62 -14.83
C PRO A 60 -2.85 -6.54 -13.84
N ILE A 61 -3.00 -6.26 -12.55
CA ILE A 61 -2.56 -7.16 -11.47
C ILE A 61 -3.24 -8.52 -11.67
N SER A 62 -2.43 -9.55 -11.86
CA SER A 62 -2.90 -10.92 -12.01
C SER A 62 -3.47 -11.45 -10.69
N PHE A 63 -4.30 -12.49 -10.80
CA PHE A 63 -4.84 -13.18 -9.62
C PHE A 63 -3.72 -13.77 -8.74
N VAL A 64 -2.62 -14.23 -9.35
CA VAL A 64 -1.47 -14.76 -8.61
C VAL A 64 -0.81 -13.67 -7.77
N SER A 65 -0.55 -12.50 -8.36
CA SER A 65 0.02 -11.36 -7.65
C SER A 65 -0.93 -10.83 -6.57
N GLN A 66 -2.23 -10.77 -6.87
CA GLN A 66 -3.24 -10.36 -5.90
C GLN A 66 -3.31 -11.32 -4.70
N ASN A 67 -3.25 -12.62 -4.91
CA ASN A 67 -3.26 -13.59 -3.81
C ASN A 67 -2.03 -13.46 -2.91
N LYS A 68 -0.84 -13.30 -3.50
CA LYS A 68 0.39 -13.05 -2.72
C LYS A 68 0.31 -11.74 -1.93
N ASN A 69 -0.28 -10.69 -2.52
CA ASN A 69 -0.53 -9.43 -1.83
C ASN A 69 -1.44 -9.64 -0.61
N ILE A 70 -2.52 -10.41 -0.76
CA ILE A 70 -3.43 -10.77 0.33
C ILE A 70 -2.74 -11.62 1.41
N GLU A 71 -1.84 -12.54 1.04
CA GLU A 71 -1.04 -13.32 1.99
C GLU A 71 -0.16 -12.41 2.85
N PHE A 72 0.54 -11.45 2.24
CA PHE A 72 1.34 -10.46 2.97
C PHE A 72 0.48 -9.57 3.88
N ILE A 73 -0.71 -9.15 3.43
CA ILE A 73 -1.68 -8.42 4.25
C ILE A 73 -2.09 -9.25 5.47
N LYS A 74 -2.44 -10.52 5.27
CA LYS A 74 -2.85 -11.43 6.37
C LYS A 74 -1.72 -11.64 7.36
N SER A 75 -0.48 -11.76 6.89
CA SER A 75 0.71 -11.91 7.73
C SER A 75 1.25 -10.61 8.31
N SER A 76 0.59 -9.47 8.12
CA SER A 76 1.06 -8.18 8.64
C SER A 76 0.13 -7.64 9.73
N ASP A 77 0.69 -6.82 10.61
CA ASP A 77 -0.02 -6.25 11.74
C ASP A 77 -0.65 -4.89 11.36
N VAL A 78 0.01 -4.16 10.46
CA VAL A 78 -0.44 -2.87 9.93
C VAL A 78 -0.30 -2.84 8.41
N ILE A 79 -1.32 -2.32 7.72
CA ILE A 79 -1.30 -2.05 6.29
C ILE A 79 -1.21 -0.54 6.08
N ILE A 80 -0.34 -0.10 5.18
CA ILE A 80 -0.22 1.30 4.80
C ILE A 80 -0.59 1.44 3.32
N LEU A 81 -1.50 2.38 3.04
CA LEU A 81 -1.83 2.83 1.71
C LEU A 81 -1.19 4.21 1.49
N PRO A 82 -0.08 4.31 0.73
CA PRO A 82 0.49 5.58 0.31
C PRO A 82 -0.46 6.34 -0.63
N ALA A 83 -0.06 7.54 -1.06
CA ALA A 83 -0.81 8.36 -2.02
C ALA A 83 -0.73 7.83 -3.47
N VAL A 84 -0.95 6.52 -3.64
CA VAL A 84 -0.94 5.80 -4.92
C VAL A 84 -1.98 6.38 -5.87
N GLU A 85 -1.66 6.45 -7.16
CA GLU A 85 -2.61 6.71 -8.23
C GLU A 85 -3.25 5.42 -8.72
N PHE A 86 -4.57 5.41 -8.88
CA PHE A 86 -5.34 4.23 -9.23
C PHE A 86 -5.88 4.31 -10.65
N GLY A 87 -5.47 3.36 -11.49
CA GLY A 87 -6.10 3.05 -12.76
C GLY A 87 -6.73 1.66 -12.73
N PHE A 88 -7.32 1.24 -13.84
CA PHE A 88 -7.95 -0.09 -13.92
C PHE A 88 -6.97 -1.24 -13.66
N GLY A 89 -5.70 -1.07 -14.04
CA GLY A 89 -4.67 -2.11 -13.88
C GLY A 89 -4.30 -2.40 -12.42
N ASN A 90 -4.33 -1.41 -11.53
CA ASN A 90 -3.95 -1.56 -10.12
C ASN A 90 -5.12 -1.37 -9.13
N PHE A 91 -6.36 -1.26 -9.63
CA PHE A 91 -7.56 -1.09 -8.79
C PHE A 91 -7.70 -2.22 -7.75
N SER A 92 -7.27 -3.44 -8.07
CA SER A 92 -7.29 -4.57 -7.15
C SER A 92 -6.43 -4.37 -5.89
N ASN A 93 -5.39 -3.52 -5.92
CA ASN A 93 -4.65 -3.14 -4.71
C ASN A 93 -5.57 -2.43 -3.71
N LEU A 94 -6.44 -1.53 -4.17
CA LEU A 94 -7.40 -0.84 -3.31
C LEU A 94 -8.47 -1.80 -2.78
N VAL A 95 -8.88 -2.79 -3.57
CA VAL A 95 -9.75 -3.88 -3.13
C VAL A 95 -9.09 -4.68 -2.00
N SER A 96 -7.80 -5.01 -2.12
CA SER A 96 -7.05 -5.69 -1.06
C SER A 96 -6.99 -4.88 0.24
N VAL A 97 -6.85 -3.55 0.16
CA VAL A 97 -6.94 -2.68 1.35
C VAL A 97 -8.31 -2.73 2.00
N LYS A 98 -9.38 -2.74 1.19
CA LYS A 98 -10.74 -2.86 1.70
C LYS A 98 -10.95 -4.20 2.42
N GLU A 99 -10.42 -5.29 1.88
CA GLU A 99 -10.45 -6.60 2.52
C GLU A 99 -9.70 -6.59 3.86
N ALA A 100 -8.54 -5.93 3.91
CA ALA A 100 -7.76 -5.78 5.14
C ALA A 100 -8.57 -5.10 6.25
N ILE A 101 -9.20 -3.96 5.96
CA ILE A 101 -10.11 -3.28 6.92
C ILE A 101 -11.24 -4.19 7.35
N SER A 102 -11.88 -4.86 6.40
CA SER A 102 -13.03 -5.73 6.69
C SER A 102 -12.65 -6.93 7.56
N SER A 103 -11.38 -7.33 7.52
CA SER A 103 -10.79 -8.39 8.35
C SER A 103 -10.24 -7.88 9.70
N GLY A 104 -10.51 -6.62 10.06
CA GLY A 104 -10.08 -6.03 11.33
C GLY A 104 -8.61 -5.64 11.39
N LYS A 105 -7.89 -5.57 10.26
CA LYS A 105 -6.50 -5.10 10.23
C LYS A 105 -6.45 -3.58 10.45
N LYS A 106 -5.39 -3.13 11.12
CA LYS A 106 -5.08 -1.70 11.24
C LYS A 106 -4.61 -1.19 9.88
N VAL A 107 -5.36 -0.25 9.30
CA VAL A 107 -5.03 0.37 8.01
C VAL A 107 -4.75 1.86 8.21
N ILE A 108 -3.61 2.32 7.70
CA ILE A 108 -3.21 3.71 7.69
C ILE A 108 -3.21 4.20 6.24
N VAL A 109 -3.88 5.31 5.98
CA VAL A 109 -3.96 5.94 4.66
C VAL A 109 -3.22 7.27 4.69
N ILE A 110 -2.30 7.46 3.75
CA ILE A 110 -1.58 8.73 3.55
C ILE A 110 -2.36 9.56 2.54
N ASP A 111 -3.14 10.52 3.05
CA ASP A 111 -4.04 11.37 2.29
C ASP A 111 -3.43 12.76 2.06
N GLU A 112 -2.24 12.76 1.44
CA GLU A 112 -1.49 13.98 1.09
C GLU A 112 -2.10 14.68 -0.12
N LYS A 113 -2.47 13.91 -1.17
CA LYS A 113 -3.11 14.40 -2.41
C LYS A 113 -4.54 13.92 -2.50
N ASN A 114 -5.44 14.79 -3.00
CA ASN A 114 -6.86 14.49 -3.16
C ASN A 114 -7.04 13.23 -4.02
N ILE A 115 -7.85 12.28 -3.54
CA ILE A 115 -8.12 11.02 -4.26
C ILE A 115 -8.72 11.26 -5.66
N ARG A 116 -9.45 12.34 -5.89
CA ARG A 116 -10.01 12.70 -7.21
C ARG A 116 -8.93 12.92 -8.27
N GLU A 117 -7.80 13.49 -7.87
CA GLU A 117 -6.67 13.74 -8.75
C GLU A 117 -5.81 12.48 -8.97
N ARG A 118 -6.13 11.40 -8.26
CA ARG A 118 -5.43 10.11 -8.27
C ARG A 118 -6.33 8.99 -8.78
N ASP A 119 -7.54 9.30 -9.25
CA ASP A 119 -8.51 8.33 -9.74
C ASP A 119 -8.63 8.40 -11.27
N HIS A 120 -8.05 7.40 -11.93
CA HIS A 120 -8.10 7.18 -13.38
C HIS A 120 -9.10 6.06 -13.75
N THR A 121 -10.03 5.74 -12.86
CA THR A 121 -11.04 4.66 -13.00
C THR A 121 -12.47 5.19 -13.19
N GLY A 122 -12.63 6.51 -13.33
CA GLY A 122 -13.94 7.15 -13.49
C GLY A 122 -14.76 7.20 -12.20
N GLY A 123 -14.11 7.37 -11.04
CA GLY A 123 -14.77 7.55 -9.74
C GLY A 123 -14.87 6.29 -8.88
N LYS A 124 -14.53 5.11 -9.43
CA LYS A 124 -14.59 3.84 -8.68
C LYS A 124 -13.55 3.79 -7.55
N ALA A 125 -12.34 4.29 -7.82
CA ALA A 125 -11.28 4.35 -6.81
C ALA A 125 -11.62 5.35 -5.71
N GLU A 126 -12.15 6.53 -6.07
CA GLU A 126 -12.64 7.51 -5.09
C GLU A 126 -13.71 6.90 -4.17
N GLU A 127 -14.71 6.22 -4.73
CA GLU A 127 -15.79 5.61 -3.95
C GLU A 127 -15.24 4.59 -2.95
N LEU A 128 -14.39 3.68 -3.41
CA LEU A 128 -13.83 2.62 -2.57
C LEU A 128 -12.87 3.18 -1.51
N TYR A 129 -12.05 4.17 -1.87
CA TYR A 129 -11.15 4.86 -0.96
C TYR A 129 -11.91 5.58 0.17
N ARG A 130 -12.98 6.31 -0.17
CA ARG A 130 -13.85 6.96 0.83
C ARG A 130 -14.52 5.93 1.74
N ARG A 131 -14.91 4.77 1.20
CA ARG A 131 -15.44 3.66 2.00
C ARG A 131 -14.39 3.09 2.96
N ILE A 132 -13.14 2.90 2.52
CA ILE A 132 -12.03 2.47 3.40
C ILE A 132 -11.89 3.44 4.58
N ILE A 133 -11.90 4.75 4.33
CA ILE A 133 -11.82 5.77 5.40
C ILE A 133 -13.00 5.66 6.36
N ARG A 134 -14.22 5.63 5.82
CA ARG A 134 -15.46 5.49 6.61
C ARG A 134 -15.48 4.23 7.47
N ASP A 135 -14.90 3.14 6.97
CA ASP A 135 -14.88 1.85 7.65
C ASP A 135 -13.73 1.74 8.68
N GLY A 136 -13.05 2.85 9.00
CA GLY A 136 -12.16 2.95 10.16
C GLY A 136 -10.67 3.11 9.84
N ALA A 137 -10.30 3.44 8.59
CA ALA A 137 -8.90 3.71 8.28
C ALA A 137 -8.37 4.93 9.06
N ILE A 138 -7.14 4.83 9.57
CA ILE A 138 -6.45 5.96 10.19
C ILE A 138 -5.88 6.84 9.08
N VAL A 139 -6.35 8.08 8.99
CA VAL A 139 -5.88 9.02 7.98
C VAL A 139 -4.75 9.88 8.53
N VAL A 140 -3.66 9.96 7.76
CA VAL A 140 -2.52 10.87 8.02
C VAL A 140 -2.25 11.74 6.80
N LYS A 141 -1.54 12.87 6.99
CA LYS A 141 -1.28 13.84 5.91
C LYS A 141 0.12 13.77 5.31
N SER A 142 1.00 12.92 5.85
CA SER A 142 2.34 12.67 5.30
C SER A 142 2.94 11.39 5.87
N GLU A 143 3.99 10.87 5.24
CA GLU A 143 4.69 9.65 5.66
C GLU A 143 5.25 9.80 7.09
N ASN A 144 5.78 10.97 7.44
CA ASN A 144 6.34 11.22 8.78
C ASN A 144 5.31 11.11 9.91
N GLN A 145 4.01 11.21 9.61
CA GLN A 145 2.95 11.02 10.59
C GLN A 145 2.63 9.53 10.82
N VAL A 146 3.00 8.63 9.90
CA VAL A 146 2.79 7.18 10.01
C VAL A 146 3.42 6.63 11.29
N LEU A 147 4.65 7.03 11.60
CA LEU A 147 5.37 6.53 12.79
C LEU A 147 4.65 6.82 14.11
N ARG A 148 3.87 7.91 14.18
CA ARG A 148 3.07 8.27 15.37
C ARG A 148 1.81 7.42 15.52
N ARG A 149 1.47 6.65 14.49
CA ARG A 149 0.29 5.80 14.41
C ARG A 149 0.63 4.31 14.40
N LEU A 150 1.90 3.92 14.35
CA LEU A 150 2.34 2.52 14.47
C LEU A 150 2.38 2.09 15.93
#